data_AF-A0A0V1F8S7-F1
#
_entry.id   AF-A0A0V1F8S7-F1
#
_cell.length_a   1.000
_cell.length_b   1.000
_cell.length_c   1.000
_cell.angle_alpha   90.00
_cell.angle_beta   90.00
_cell.angle_gamma   90.00
#
_symmetry.space_group_name_H-M   'P 1'
#
loop_
_entity.id
_entity.type
_entity.pdbx_description
1 polymer ?
#
loop_
_entity_poly.entity_id
_entity_poly.type
_entity_poly.pdbx_seq_one_letter_code
_entity_poly.pdbx_strand_id
1 'polypeptide(L)'
;MNRSNVLAKRRRSLYCSVRDEQRRPRRAAGQTVLSTTLSDLCRAGAMRTASADRRHLMALLVYLVLFTNNTTRCLEELIWEGRKNGIMECLRTSFRTAEIVCGGFDIRNSPKRFIENLGPRARLQWRRCTVIEGDVRLILMTRDNMTQEDFNVAIMPNLREITGSVLVFQVVGLESLGALFPNLRIIRGNGLVYNYALVLFQNPNLREINLANLTEISKGGVRIVNNGELCYVNTILWSQLCREEDAHIVIEGNRDPMLCSEKCTDATNDAFCAQHTNSEGPSKACWNGENCQLECSEKNLACNTTMETPFCCHRRCVGGCIGPTDRDCYACREVIYQGQCLDKCPKGLYELGHRRCINQEECISRHPVKDEVTGDILRYKALDAEGSCVLKCPTGYEEDPNDDRKCVLCQGVCLKKCFGGDVRSLAEAAQFKGCNIVLGPLDIMMQRNVAGKLEEYLGDIREITHYLKVSFSPSFVSLNMLKNLRIIRGQELWNDKYALSVFENEHLSKLWNFTAGEEKLHIENGKLQFHNNPNLCYRTIVELVEIAKSWKLKLNDDLSDRTRSFCDGIHSTQA
;
A
#
# COMPACT_ATOMS: atom_id res chain seq x y z
N MET A 1 -9.07 58.86 -59.86
CA MET A 1 -9.44 57.99 -60.99
C MET A 1 -10.00 56.67 -60.46
N ASN A 2 -10.83 55.99 -61.26
CA ASN A 2 -11.60 54.74 -61.03
C ASN A 2 -11.04 53.71 -60.02
N ARG A 3 -11.86 53.18 -59.08
CA ARG A 3 -12.68 51.92 -59.15
C ARG A 3 -11.83 50.67 -59.46
N SER A 4 -11.82 49.61 -58.62
CA SER A 4 -12.95 48.71 -58.31
C SER A 4 -12.74 47.99 -56.95
N ASN A 5 -13.75 47.80 -56.08
CA ASN A 5 -14.66 46.63 -55.98
C ASN A 5 -13.92 45.25 -55.86
N VAL A 6 -14.25 44.30 -54.95
CA VAL A 6 -15.49 44.15 -54.15
C VAL A 6 -15.37 43.17 -52.94
N LEU A 7 -16.34 43.25 -52.02
CA LEU A 7 -16.78 42.29 -50.97
C LEU A 7 -15.98 42.05 -49.67
N ALA A 8 -16.76 41.92 -48.58
CA ALA A 8 -16.34 41.78 -47.19
C ALA A 8 -17.37 40.96 -46.38
N LYS A 9 -16.95 40.37 -45.24
CA LYS A 9 -17.71 40.23 -43.96
C LYS A 9 -16.84 39.44 -42.96
N ARG A 10 -16.27 40.07 -41.92
CA ARG A 10 -16.89 40.36 -40.60
C ARG A 10 -17.47 39.13 -39.88
N ARG A 11 -16.76 38.67 -38.84
CA ARG A 11 -17.36 38.21 -37.58
C ARG A 11 -17.05 39.26 -36.50
N ARG A 12 -18.05 39.65 -35.71
CA ARG A 12 -17.90 40.47 -34.50
C ARG A 12 -18.28 39.61 -33.30
N SER A 13 -17.56 39.78 -32.19
CA SER A 13 -18.02 39.37 -30.86
C SER A 13 -19.18 40.24 -30.40
N LEU A 14 -20.00 39.72 -29.47
CA LEU A 14 -20.83 40.53 -28.59
C LEU A 14 -21.10 39.77 -27.29
N TYR A 15 -20.58 40.33 -26.19
CA TYR A 15 -21.10 40.13 -24.84
C TYR A 15 -22.52 40.71 -24.75
N CYS A 16 -23.36 40.18 -23.85
CA CYS A 16 -24.47 40.93 -23.28
C CYS A 16 -24.65 40.59 -21.79
N SER A 17 -24.97 41.63 -21.01
CA SER A 17 -25.09 41.60 -19.55
C SER A 17 -26.55 41.76 -19.10
N VAL A 18 -26.79 41.47 -17.82
CA VAL A 18 -28.07 41.51 -17.09
C VAL A 18 -28.69 42.92 -17.02
N ARG A 19 -30.03 43.00 -17.04
CA ARG A 19 -30.81 43.98 -16.25
C ARG A 19 -32.26 43.54 -16.03
N ASP A 20 -32.82 43.93 -14.88
CA ASP A 20 -34.17 43.64 -14.39
C ASP A 20 -35.30 44.34 -15.16
N GLU A 21 -36.54 43.82 -15.11
CA GLU A 21 -37.58 44.37 -14.23
C GLU A 21 -38.92 43.60 -14.19
N GLN A 22 -39.67 43.88 -13.13
CA GLN A 22 -40.83 43.21 -12.55
C GLN A 22 -42.11 43.14 -13.42
N ARG A 23 -42.96 42.11 -13.19
CA ARG A 23 -44.37 42.24 -12.66
C ARG A 23 -45.11 40.90 -12.54
N ARG A 24 -45.95 40.76 -11.49
CA ARG A 24 -47.02 39.73 -11.29
C ARG A 24 -48.36 40.45 -11.04
N PRO A 25 -49.52 39.85 -11.36
CA PRO A 25 -50.42 39.23 -10.34
C PRO A 25 -50.93 37.82 -10.76
N ARG A 26 -51.15 36.83 -9.86
CA ARG A 26 -52.43 36.44 -9.16
C ARG A 26 -53.64 36.28 -10.11
N ARG A 27 -54.52 35.26 -10.09
CA ARG A 27 -54.91 34.06 -9.24
C ARG A 27 -55.77 33.12 -10.15
N ALA A 28 -56.22 31.89 -9.81
CA ALA A 28 -55.72 30.75 -9.01
C ALA A 28 -56.77 29.59 -8.99
N ALA A 29 -56.39 28.34 -9.32
CA ALA A 29 -57.17 27.08 -9.16
C ALA A 29 -56.20 25.87 -9.17
N GLY A 30 -56.56 24.72 -8.57
CA GLY A 30 -55.61 23.62 -8.32
C GLY A 30 -56.08 22.21 -8.71
N GLN A 31 -55.25 21.20 -8.38
CA GLN A 31 -55.34 19.76 -8.71
C GLN A 31 -55.11 19.47 -10.22
N THR A 32 -54.40 18.41 -10.65
CA THR A 32 -53.99 17.15 -9.98
C THR A 32 -52.66 16.60 -10.53
N VAL A 33 -52.15 15.52 -9.91
CA VAL A 33 -50.89 14.80 -10.20
C VAL A 33 -50.93 13.98 -11.50
N LEU A 34 -49.77 13.88 -12.19
CA LEU A 34 -49.23 12.77 -13.03
C LEU A 34 -47.77 13.18 -13.33
N SER A 35 -46.68 12.53 -12.91
CA SER A 35 -46.37 11.12 -12.64
C SER A 35 -46.58 10.19 -13.83
N THR A 36 -45.58 10.12 -14.70
CA THR A 36 -45.32 8.94 -15.53
C THR A 36 -43.83 8.57 -15.45
N THR A 37 -43.57 7.28 -15.35
CA THR A 37 -42.22 6.68 -15.22
C THR A 37 -41.86 5.95 -16.52
N LEU A 38 -40.61 5.47 -16.68
CA LEU A 38 -40.22 4.67 -17.86
C LEU A 38 -41.14 3.45 -18.10
N SER A 39 -41.80 2.95 -17.04
CA SER A 39 -42.82 1.89 -17.06
C SER A 39 -43.98 2.18 -18.02
N ASP A 40 -44.41 3.44 -18.13
CA ASP A 40 -45.63 3.82 -18.85
C ASP A 40 -45.42 3.83 -20.37
N LEU A 41 -44.19 4.10 -20.82
CA LEU A 41 -43.78 3.95 -22.23
C LEU A 41 -43.75 2.49 -22.70
N CYS A 42 -43.67 1.52 -21.78
CA CYS A 42 -43.72 0.09 -22.12
C CYS A 42 -45.15 -0.48 -22.18
N ARG A 43 -46.18 0.23 -21.68
CA ARG A 43 -47.58 -0.24 -21.70
C ARG A 43 -48.42 0.25 -22.89
N ALA A 44 -47.95 1.26 -23.63
CA ALA A 44 -48.58 1.66 -24.88
C ALA A 44 -48.17 0.69 -26.02
N GLY A 45 -49.01 -0.32 -26.27
CA GLY A 45 -48.77 -1.37 -27.26
C GLY A 45 -48.72 -0.86 -28.72
N ALA A 46 -47.58 -0.33 -29.13
CA ALA A 46 -47.33 0.23 -30.46
C ALA A 46 -46.22 -0.50 -31.25
N MET A 47 -46.01 -1.80 -31.01
CA MET A 47 -45.42 -2.70 -32.02
C MET A 47 -46.50 -3.10 -33.04
N ARG A 48 -46.86 -2.18 -33.95
CA ARG A 48 -47.52 -2.54 -35.21
C ARG A 48 -47.00 -1.68 -36.37
N THR A 49 -46.64 -2.37 -37.44
CA THR A 49 -46.13 -1.85 -38.73
C THR A 49 -44.74 -1.23 -38.73
N ALA A 50 -44.04 -1.41 -39.85
CA ALA A 50 -42.61 -1.17 -40.02
C ALA A 50 -42.26 0.31 -40.29
N SER A 51 -40.96 0.58 -40.43
CA SER A 51 -40.33 1.87 -40.77
C SER A 51 -40.36 2.98 -39.71
N ALA A 52 -39.76 2.74 -38.55
CA ALA A 52 -39.19 3.82 -37.74
C ALA A 52 -37.87 4.30 -38.39
N ASP A 53 -37.80 5.57 -38.81
CA ASP A 53 -36.70 6.15 -39.57
C ASP A 53 -35.35 6.08 -38.79
N ARG A 54 -34.26 5.70 -39.48
CA ARG A 54 -32.87 5.66 -38.96
C ARG A 54 -32.47 6.95 -38.22
N ARG A 55 -33.06 8.10 -38.60
CA ARG A 55 -32.83 9.39 -37.95
C ARG A 55 -33.19 9.42 -36.46
N HIS A 56 -34.24 8.72 -36.03
CA HIS A 56 -34.63 8.73 -34.61
C HIS A 56 -33.68 7.89 -33.75
N LEU A 57 -33.19 6.76 -34.25
CA LEU A 57 -32.18 5.94 -33.57
C LEU A 57 -30.84 6.67 -33.47
N MET A 58 -30.43 7.38 -34.53
CA MET A 58 -29.24 8.23 -34.51
C MET A 58 -29.40 9.42 -33.54
N ALA A 59 -30.56 10.06 -33.46
CA ALA A 59 -30.81 11.13 -32.50
C ALA A 59 -30.71 10.64 -31.04
N LEU A 60 -31.21 9.44 -30.75
CA LEU A 60 -31.14 8.82 -29.42
C LEU A 60 -29.69 8.44 -29.05
N LEU A 61 -28.91 7.91 -30.00
CA LEU A 61 -27.48 7.67 -29.84
C LEU A 61 -26.67 8.96 -29.63
N VAL A 62 -26.93 10.01 -30.43
CA VAL A 62 -26.28 11.33 -30.27
C VAL A 62 -26.64 11.95 -28.92
N TYR A 63 -27.87 11.79 -28.43
CA TYR A 63 -28.29 12.28 -27.11
C TYR A 63 -27.55 11.56 -25.97
N LEU A 64 -27.41 10.22 -26.05
CA LEU A 64 -26.62 9.44 -25.07
C LEU A 64 -25.12 9.76 -25.12
N VAL A 65 -24.59 10.05 -26.31
CA VAL A 65 -23.20 10.48 -26.52
C VAL A 65 -22.94 11.86 -25.90
N LEU A 66 -23.81 12.85 -26.13
CA LEU A 66 -23.63 14.22 -25.63
C LEU A 66 -23.72 14.33 -24.10
N PHE A 67 -24.34 13.36 -23.42
CA PHE A 67 -24.39 13.29 -21.95
C PHE A 67 -23.23 12.48 -21.31
N THR A 68 -22.34 11.87 -22.11
CA THR A 68 -21.18 11.12 -21.61
C THR A 68 -19.87 11.80 -22.01
N ASN A 69 -19.18 12.35 -21.01
CA ASN A 69 -18.29 13.51 -21.17
C ASN A 69 -16.87 13.18 -21.71
N ASN A 70 -16.73 12.30 -22.72
CA ASN A 70 -15.42 11.93 -23.29
C ASN A 70 -15.42 11.44 -24.76
N THR A 71 -16.54 11.58 -25.49
CA THR A 71 -16.80 10.93 -26.80
C THR A 71 -16.79 11.87 -28.01
N THR A 72 -16.78 13.19 -27.79
CA THR A 72 -17.15 14.20 -28.80
C THR A 72 -16.24 14.23 -30.03
N ARG A 73 -14.92 14.20 -29.85
CA ARG A 73 -13.97 14.38 -30.96
C ARG A 73 -13.78 13.13 -31.86
N CYS A 74 -14.03 11.93 -31.33
CA CYS A 74 -13.89 10.65 -32.06
C CYS A 74 -15.09 10.42 -33.01
N LEU A 75 -16.29 10.81 -32.57
CA LEU A 75 -17.52 10.58 -33.31
C LEU A 75 -17.80 11.61 -34.40
N GLU A 76 -17.34 12.86 -34.25
CA GLU A 76 -17.53 13.91 -35.28
C GLU A 76 -16.88 13.54 -36.63
N GLU A 77 -15.67 12.95 -36.63
CA GLU A 77 -15.00 12.52 -37.86
C GLU A 77 -15.66 11.28 -38.49
N LEU A 78 -16.08 10.30 -37.67
CA LEU A 78 -16.65 9.04 -38.18
C LEU A 78 -18.09 9.14 -38.68
N ILE A 79 -18.89 10.05 -38.13
CA ILE A 79 -20.26 10.29 -38.60
C ILE A 79 -20.24 10.85 -40.03
N TRP A 80 -19.15 11.50 -40.45
CA TRP A 80 -18.98 12.02 -41.82
C TRP A 80 -18.55 10.96 -42.85
N GLU A 81 -17.78 9.94 -42.46
CA GLU A 81 -17.30 8.91 -43.39
C GLU A 81 -18.19 7.65 -43.51
N GLY A 82 -19.21 7.49 -42.67
CA GLY A 82 -20.18 6.38 -42.80
C GLY A 82 -19.63 4.97 -42.52
N ARG A 83 -18.42 4.84 -41.96
CA ARG A 83 -17.79 3.55 -41.65
C ARG A 83 -18.36 2.95 -40.37
N LYS A 84 -19.33 2.03 -40.48
CA LYS A 84 -19.89 1.27 -39.34
C LYS A 84 -18.81 0.66 -38.42
N ASN A 85 -17.75 0.10 -39.01
CA ASN A 85 -16.68 -0.54 -38.25
C ASN A 85 -15.89 0.47 -37.40
N GLY A 86 -15.70 1.71 -37.90
CA GLY A 86 -15.05 2.77 -37.14
C GLY A 86 -15.88 3.22 -35.93
N ILE A 87 -17.22 3.26 -36.05
CA ILE A 87 -18.10 3.67 -34.94
C ILE A 87 -18.01 2.66 -33.79
N MET A 88 -17.97 1.36 -34.07
CA MET A 88 -17.71 0.34 -33.03
C MET A 88 -16.32 0.46 -32.42
N GLU A 89 -15.31 0.89 -33.19
CA GLU A 89 -13.94 1.11 -32.70
C GLU A 89 -13.83 2.37 -31.80
N CYS A 90 -14.44 3.51 -32.18
CA CYS A 90 -14.53 4.70 -31.33
C CYS A 90 -15.41 4.45 -30.09
N LEU A 91 -16.46 3.61 -30.19
CA LEU A 91 -17.23 3.21 -29.01
C LEU A 91 -16.42 2.28 -28.10
N ARG A 92 -15.70 1.27 -28.63
CA ARG A 92 -14.78 0.42 -27.84
C ARG A 92 -13.69 1.23 -27.13
N THR A 93 -13.12 2.23 -27.79
CA THR A 93 -12.10 3.11 -27.18
C THR A 93 -12.72 4.11 -26.20
N SER A 94 -13.93 4.63 -26.45
CA SER A 94 -14.63 5.54 -25.53
C SER A 94 -15.28 4.84 -24.32
N PHE A 95 -15.59 3.55 -24.40
CA PHE A 95 -16.11 2.75 -23.28
C PHE A 95 -15.03 2.23 -22.33
N ARG A 96 -13.75 2.51 -22.59
CA ARG A 96 -12.74 2.46 -21.51
C ARG A 96 -13.09 3.58 -20.53
N THR A 97 -13.67 3.21 -19.39
CA THR A 97 -13.82 4.13 -18.26
C THR A 97 -12.44 4.71 -17.96
N ALA A 98 -12.32 6.02 -18.12
CA ALA A 98 -11.07 6.73 -17.86
C ALA A 98 -10.60 6.37 -16.45
N GLU A 99 -9.36 5.92 -16.33
CA GLU A 99 -8.82 5.42 -15.07
C GLU A 99 -8.83 6.54 -14.02
N ILE A 100 -9.48 6.26 -12.89
CA ILE A 100 -9.53 7.15 -11.74
C ILE A 100 -8.85 6.43 -10.59
N VAL A 101 -7.67 6.96 -10.27
CA VAL A 101 -6.86 6.54 -9.12
C VAL A 101 -7.37 7.26 -7.87
N CYS A 102 -7.45 6.53 -6.77
CA CYS A 102 -7.69 7.05 -5.42
C CYS A 102 -6.57 6.60 -4.50
N GLY A 103 -6.34 7.32 -3.40
CA GLY A 103 -5.45 6.82 -2.34
C GLY A 103 -6.12 5.69 -1.55
N GLY A 104 -5.29 4.91 -0.84
CA GLY A 104 -5.74 3.99 0.21
C GLY A 104 -6.58 4.69 1.29
N PHE A 105 -7.36 3.91 2.03
CA PHE A 105 -8.28 4.43 3.04
C PHE A 105 -8.49 3.50 4.23
N ASP A 106 -8.91 4.10 5.34
CA ASP A 106 -9.25 3.42 6.59
C ASP A 106 -10.64 3.90 7.06
N ILE A 107 -11.65 3.02 6.93
CA ILE A 107 -13.00 3.27 7.43
C ILE A 107 -13.09 2.66 8.83
N ARG A 108 -13.41 3.51 9.83
CA ARG A 108 -13.63 3.11 11.23
C ARG A 108 -14.96 3.57 11.77
N ASN A 109 -15.53 2.82 12.71
CA ASN A 109 -16.76 3.10 13.47
C ASN A 109 -18.08 3.19 12.66
N SER A 110 -18.09 3.81 11.47
CA SER A 110 -19.30 4.00 10.65
C SER A 110 -18.94 4.35 9.19
N PRO A 111 -19.37 3.56 8.19
CA PRO A 111 -19.18 3.88 6.78
C PRO A 111 -19.84 5.20 6.38
N LYS A 112 -21.05 5.47 6.90
CA LYS A 112 -21.79 6.71 6.67
C LYS A 112 -21.01 7.96 7.09
N ARG A 113 -20.48 8.00 8.32
CA ARG A 113 -19.69 9.15 8.79
C ARG A 113 -18.41 9.35 7.97
N PHE A 114 -17.76 8.26 7.57
CA PHE A 114 -16.58 8.34 6.70
C PHE A 114 -16.92 9.02 5.36
N ILE A 115 -17.96 8.55 4.66
CA ILE A 115 -18.40 9.12 3.38
C ILE A 115 -18.92 10.56 3.53
N GLU A 116 -19.59 10.89 4.64
CA GLU A 116 -20.02 12.26 4.96
C GLU A 116 -18.84 13.20 5.22
N ASN A 117 -17.75 12.73 5.85
CA ASN A 117 -16.54 13.52 6.09
C ASN A 117 -15.73 13.79 4.81
N LEU A 118 -15.88 12.97 3.76
CA LEU A 118 -15.28 13.26 2.46
C LEU A 118 -15.85 14.55 1.86
N GLY A 119 -15.00 15.44 1.34
CA GLY A 119 -15.44 16.63 0.61
C GLY A 119 -16.16 16.27 -0.70
N PRO A 120 -16.97 17.18 -1.29
CA PRO A 120 -17.80 16.87 -2.47
C PRO A 120 -17.04 16.28 -3.67
N ARG A 121 -15.82 16.77 -3.93
CA ARG A 121 -14.94 16.22 -4.98
C ARG A 121 -14.47 14.80 -4.67
N ALA A 122 -14.08 14.53 -3.43
CA ALA A 122 -13.65 13.20 -3.00
C ALA A 122 -14.79 12.18 -3.05
N ARG A 123 -16.03 12.54 -2.68
CA ARG A 123 -17.21 11.66 -2.84
C ARG A 123 -17.51 11.34 -4.31
N LEU A 124 -17.31 12.29 -5.23
CA LEU A 124 -17.46 12.05 -6.67
C LEU A 124 -16.36 11.13 -7.21
N GLN A 125 -15.12 11.32 -6.76
CA GLN A 125 -13.98 10.47 -7.09
C GLN A 125 -14.18 9.04 -6.56
N TRP A 126 -14.64 8.87 -5.32
CA TRP A 126 -14.97 7.58 -4.69
C TRP A 126 -15.88 6.72 -5.56
N ARG A 127 -17.04 7.25 -5.98
CA ARG A 127 -18.02 6.52 -6.80
C ARG A 127 -17.51 6.12 -8.18
N ARG A 128 -16.52 6.85 -8.70
CA ARG A 128 -15.90 6.62 -10.01
C ARG A 128 -14.53 5.95 -9.92
N CYS A 129 -14.08 5.59 -8.73
CA CYS A 129 -12.77 5.03 -8.49
C CYS A 129 -12.62 3.69 -9.21
N THR A 130 -11.51 3.50 -9.92
CA THR A 130 -11.18 2.25 -10.60
C THR A 130 -9.97 1.55 -9.97
N VAL A 131 -9.03 2.33 -9.41
CA VAL A 131 -7.78 1.83 -8.84
C VAL A 131 -7.52 2.51 -7.50
N ILE A 132 -7.17 1.74 -6.47
CA ILE A 132 -6.71 2.27 -5.18
C ILE A 132 -5.18 2.11 -5.10
N GLU A 133 -4.46 3.23 -5.14
CA GLU A 133 -3.03 3.31 -4.81
C GLU A 133 -2.88 3.37 -3.27
N GLY A 134 -2.83 2.19 -2.63
CA GLY A 134 -2.66 2.03 -1.18
C GLY A 134 -3.41 0.82 -0.60
N ASP A 135 -3.47 0.74 0.72
CA ASP A 135 -4.25 -0.26 1.47
C ASP A 135 -5.74 0.12 1.57
N VAL A 136 -6.59 -0.89 1.72
CA VAL A 136 -8.02 -0.78 2.05
C VAL A 136 -8.25 -1.39 3.42
N ARG A 137 -8.68 -0.57 4.39
CA ARG A 137 -8.93 -1.00 5.77
C ARG A 137 -10.38 -0.71 6.17
N LEU A 138 -11.10 -1.74 6.57
CA LEU A 138 -12.45 -1.69 7.14
C LEU A 138 -12.36 -2.26 8.55
N ILE A 139 -12.19 -1.41 9.58
CA ILE A 139 -11.82 -1.89 10.91
C ILE A 139 -12.64 -1.25 12.03
N LEU A 140 -12.84 -1.98 13.13
CA LEU A 140 -13.44 -1.47 14.37
C LEU A 140 -14.82 -0.82 14.11
N MET A 141 -15.72 -1.58 13.52
CA MET A 141 -17.12 -1.21 13.33
C MET A 141 -17.99 -2.14 14.19
N THR A 142 -17.97 -1.90 15.50
CA THR A 142 -18.52 -2.81 16.52
C THR A 142 -19.86 -2.35 17.12
N ARG A 143 -20.67 -1.59 16.35
CA ARG A 143 -21.99 -1.12 16.82
C ARG A 143 -23.04 -2.17 16.49
N ASP A 144 -23.68 -2.73 17.52
CA ASP A 144 -24.54 -3.93 17.41
C ASP A 144 -25.75 -3.78 16.46
N ASN A 145 -26.20 -2.55 16.21
CA ASN A 145 -27.35 -2.27 15.34
C ASN A 145 -26.99 -1.98 13.87
N MET A 146 -25.75 -2.25 13.42
CA MET A 146 -25.39 -2.07 12.01
C MET A 146 -25.84 -3.23 11.13
N THR A 147 -26.26 -2.90 9.91
CA THR A 147 -26.78 -3.83 8.92
C THR A 147 -26.05 -3.65 7.59
N GLN A 148 -26.26 -4.57 6.63
CA GLN A 148 -25.69 -4.47 5.29
C GLN A 148 -26.09 -3.15 4.59
N GLU A 149 -27.24 -2.56 4.94
CA GLU A 149 -27.69 -1.27 4.38
C GLU A 149 -26.78 -0.09 4.77
N ASP A 150 -26.15 -0.12 5.95
CA ASP A 150 -25.21 0.91 6.39
C ASP A 150 -23.94 0.96 5.53
N PHE A 151 -23.62 -0.13 4.83
CA PHE A 151 -22.49 -0.25 3.93
C PHE A 151 -22.81 0.23 2.50
N ASN A 152 -24.09 0.38 2.14
CA ASN A 152 -24.51 0.79 0.78
C ASN A 152 -23.95 2.16 0.34
N VAL A 153 -23.64 3.05 1.29
CA VAL A 153 -23.02 4.35 1.02
C VAL A 153 -21.56 4.26 0.59
N ALA A 154 -20.87 3.17 0.92
CA ALA A 154 -19.43 2.97 0.71
C ALA A 154 -19.11 2.14 -0.54
N ILE A 155 -20.11 1.55 -1.21
CA ILE A 155 -19.95 0.72 -2.42
C ILE A 155 -19.09 1.43 -3.47
N MET A 156 -18.09 0.72 -3.99
CA MET A 156 -17.25 1.14 -5.11
C MET A 156 -17.51 0.26 -6.34
N PRO A 157 -18.53 0.56 -7.15
CA PRO A 157 -18.98 -0.34 -8.22
C PRO A 157 -17.98 -0.45 -9.39
N ASN A 158 -17.08 0.52 -9.52
CA ASN A 158 -16.08 0.60 -10.60
C ASN A 158 -14.68 0.12 -10.18
N LEU A 159 -14.46 -0.20 -8.90
CA LEU A 159 -13.16 -0.60 -8.39
C LEU A 159 -12.78 -1.96 -8.99
N ARG A 160 -11.64 -1.99 -9.68
CA ARG A 160 -11.07 -3.20 -10.29
C ARG A 160 -9.76 -3.66 -9.65
N GLU A 161 -9.03 -2.77 -8.99
CA GLU A 161 -7.65 -3.04 -8.59
C GLU A 161 -7.28 -2.29 -7.30
N ILE A 162 -6.66 -3.00 -6.36
CA ILE A 162 -6.09 -2.46 -5.12
C ILE A 162 -4.59 -2.74 -5.16
N THR A 163 -3.73 -1.73 -5.02
CA THR A 163 -2.28 -1.95 -5.09
C THR A 163 -1.68 -2.45 -3.78
N GLY A 164 -2.26 -2.09 -2.63
CA GLY A 164 -1.84 -2.55 -1.31
C GLY A 164 -2.55 -3.83 -0.89
N SER A 165 -2.86 -3.91 0.41
CA SER A 165 -3.59 -4.99 1.07
C SER A 165 -5.05 -4.63 1.36
N VAL A 166 -5.88 -5.64 1.64
CA VAL A 166 -7.27 -5.52 2.10
C VAL A 166 -7.37 -6.12 3.50
N LEU A 167 -7.78 -5.30 4.48
CA LEU A 167 -8.01 -5.70 5.87
C LEU A 167 -9.45 -5.42 6.28
N VAL A 168 -10.17 -6.46 6.69
CA VAL A 168 -11.51 -6.36 7.28
C VAL A 168 -11.48 -6.98 8.68
N PHE A 169 -11.58 -6.16 9.72
CA PHE A 169 -11.36 -6.57 11.11
C PHE A 169 -12.42 -6.01 12.07
N GLN A 170 -13.14 -6.89 12.76
CA GLN A 170 -14.22 -6.52 13.70
C GLN A 170 -15.26 -5.58 13.06
N VAL A 171 -15.85 -6.04 11.94
CA VAL A 171 -16.92 -5.34 11.22
C VAL A 171 -18.25 -6.05 11.42
N VAL A 172 -19.13 -5.45 12.20
CA VAL A 172 -20.53 -5.86 12.42
C VAL A 172 -21.40 -5.35 11.28
N GLY A 173 -22.39 -6.15 10.88
CA GLY A 173 -23.39 -5.81 9.86
C GLY A 173 -22.97 -6.03 8.40
N LEU A 174 -21.69 -6.27 8.11
CA LEU A 174 -21.22 -6.57 6.75
C LEU A 174 -21.44 -8.06 6.44
N GLU A 175 -22.26 -8.37 5.42
CA GLU A 175 -22.59 -9.74 5.04
C GLU A 175 -21.74 -10.28 3.87
N SER A 176 -21.30 -9.41 2.96
CA SER A 176 -20.53 -9.80 1.77
C SER A 176 -19.55 -8.71 1.32
N LEU A 177 -18.30 -9.10 0.99
CA LEU A 177 -17.32 -8.17 0.40
C LEU A 177 -17.68 -7.83 -1.06
N GLY A 178 -18.28 -8.78 -1.79
CA GLY A 178 -18.80 -8.57 -3.15
C GLY A 178 -19.84 -7.44 -3.23
N ALA A 179 -20.62 -7.22 -2.17
CA ALA A 179 -21.56 -6.09 -2.11
C ALA A 179 -20.87 -4.71 -2.09
N LEU A 180 -19.66 -4.61 -1.55
CA LEU A 180 -18.85 -3.39 -1.53
C LEU A 180 -17.99 -3.22 -2.79
N PHE A 181 -17.39 -4.32 -3.27
CA PHE A 181 -16.36 -4.33 -4.31
C PHE A 181 -16.67 -5.32 -5.45
N PRO A 182 -17.84 -5.22 -6.12
CA PRO A 182 -18.35 -6.27 -7.03
C PRO A 182 -17.49 -6.52 -8.27
N ASN A 183 -16.67 -5.53 -8.67
CA ASN A 183 -15.81 -5.60 -9.84
C ASN A 183 -14.32 -5.71 -9.50
N LEU A 184 -13.96 -5.94 -8.23
CA LEU A 184 -12.56 -6.11 -7.82
C LEU A 184 -11.98 -7.36 -8.48
N ARG A 185 -10.85 -7.18 -9.15
CA ARG A 185 -10.20 -8.19 -10.00
C ARG A 185 -8.81 -8.58 -9.53
N ILE A 186 -8.12 -7.67 -8.83
CA ILE A 186 -6.70 -7.81 -8.46
C ILE A 186 -6.41 -7.14 -7.11
N ILE A 187 -5.61 -7.80 -6.27
CA ILE A 187 -4.94 -7.22 -5.11
C ILE A 187 -3.43 -7.38 -5.31
N ARG A 188 -2.66 -6.30 -5.52
CA ARG A 188 -1.22 -6.43 -5.86
C ARG A 188 -0.31 -6.74 -4.68
N GLY A 189 -0.67 -6.37 -3.43
CA GLY A 189 0.16 -6.66 -2.27
C GLY A 189 1.45 -5.83 -2.16
N ASN A 190 1.51 -4.64 -2.78
CA ASN A 190 2.66 -3.72 -2.61
C ASN A 190 2.79 -3.22 -1.16
N GLY A 191 1.68 -3.21 -0.42
CA GLY A 191 1.63 -3.12 1.04
C GLY A 191 0.98 -4.39 1.59
N LEU A 192 1.44 -4.86 2.75
CA LEU A 192 1.01 -6.12 3.36
C LEU A 192 0.71 -5.92 4.86
N VAL A 193 -0.29 -6.64 5.37
CA VAL A 193 -0.53 -6.76 6.82
C VAL A 193 0.23 -7.98 7.30
N TYR A 194 1.38 -7.77 7.95
CA TYR A 194 2.43 -8.79 8.09
C TYR A 194 2.85 -9.31 6.70
N ASN A 195 2.55 -10.58 6.39
CA ASN A 195 2.86 -11.20 5.10
C ASN A 195 1.60 -11.45 4.23
N TYR A 196 0.46 -10.85 4.58
CA TYR A 196 -0.84 -11.12 3.95
C TYR A 196 -1.36 -9.91 3.17
N ALA A 197 -1.88 -10.14 1.97
CA ALA A 197 -2.53 -9.14 1.13
C ALA A 197 -4.05 -9.12 1.28
N LEU A 198 -4.67 -10.22 1.74
CA LEU A 198 -6.08 -10.27 2.12
C LEU A 198 -6.23 -10.82 3.55
N VAL A 199 -6.83 -10.03 4.44
CA VAL A 199 -7.06 -10.39 5.84
C VAL A 199 -8.51 -10.14 6.22
N LEU A 200 -9.25 -11.20 6.58
CA LEU A 200 -10.62 -11.16 7.08
C LEU A 200 -10.63 -11.77 8.49
N PHE A 201 -10.74 -10.95 9.53
CA PHE A 201 -10.60 -11.40 10.91
C PHE A 201 -11.75 -10.92 11.82
N GLN A 202 -12.40 -11.86 12.53
CA GLN A 202 -13.45 -11.56 13.51
C GLN A 202 -14.63 -10.72 12.98
N ASN A 203 -15.15 -11.03 11.79
CA ASN A 203 -16.33 -10.36 11.23
C ASN A 203 -17.58 -11.23 11.47
N PRO A 204 -18.43 -10.91 12.47
CA PRO A 204 -19.45 -11.84 12.96
C PRO A 204 -20.64 -12.06 12.01
N ASN A 205 -20.91 -11.11 11.11
CA ASN A 205 -22.05 -11.19 10.19
C ASN A 205 -21.65 -11.56 8.75
N LEU A 206 -20.35 -11.72 8.48
CA LEU A 206 -19.86 -12.01 7.13
C LEU A 206 -20.24 -13.44 6.75
N ARG A 207 -21.02 -13.60 5.68
CA ARG A 207 -21.61 -14.88 5.23
C ARG A 207 -20.92 -15.46 4.00
N GLU A 208 -20.46 -14.59 3.11
CA GLU A 208 -19.72 -14.93 1.89
C GLU A 208 -18.66 -13.85 1.59
N ILE A 209 -17.64 -14.19 0.80
CA ILE A 209 -16.67 -13.20 0.30
C ILE A 209 -17.13 -12.61 -1.03
N ASN A 210 -17.57 -13.49 -1.95
CA ASN A 210 -18.19 -13.16 -3.24
C ASN A 210 -17.45 -12.10 -4.08
N LEU A 211 -16.13 -12.17 -4.10
CA LEU A 211 -15.30 -11.38 -5.02
C LEU A 211 -15.17 -12.13 -6.36
N ALA A 212 -16.31 -12.41 -7.01
CA ALA A 212 -16.41 -13.31 -8.18
C ALA A 212 -15.49 -12.94 -9.37
N ASN A 213 -15.07 -11.68 -9.46
CA ASN A 213 -14.17 -11.17 -10.48
C ASN A 213 -12.67 -11.23 -10.10
N LEU A 214 -12.32 -11.59 -8.85
CA LEU A 214 -10.93 -11.65 -8.37
C LEU A 214 -10.20 -12.83 -9.03
N THR A 215 -9.13 -12.52 -9.77
CA THR A 215 -8.32 -13.53 -10.47
C THR A 215 -6.89 -13.64 -9.98
N GLU A 216 -6.34 -12.60 -9.33
CA GLU A 216 -4.94 -12.61 -8.89
C GLU A 216 -4.74 -11.81 -7.59
N ILE A 217 -3.98 -12.41 -6.67
CA ILE A 217 -3.31 -11.78 -5.53
C ILE A 217 -1.81 -11.85 -5.85
N SER A 218 -1.23 -10.74 -6.31
CA SER A 218 0.09 -10.77 -6.97
C SER A 218 1.27 -10.95 -6.02
N LYS A 219 1.09 -10.61 -4.73
CA LYS A 219 2.08 -10.74 -3.66
C LYS A 219 1.36 -10.87 -2.31
N GLY A 220 1.91 -11.67 -1.41
CA GLY A 220 1.40 -11.90 -0.07
C GLY A 220 0.30 -12.97 -0.01
N GLY A 221 0.16 -13.55 1.18
CA GLY A 221 -0.80 -14.61 1.46
C GLY A 221 -2.22 -14.13 1.80
N VAL A 222 -3.05 -15.08 2.21
CA VAL A 222 -4.46 -14.87 2.60
C VAL A 222 -4.68 -15.35 4.04
N ARG A 223 -5.38 -14.55 4.87
CA ARG A 223 -5.71 -14.90 6.25
C ARG A 223 -7.18 -14.65 6.56
N ILE A 224 -7.97 -15.72 6.64
CA ILE A 224 -9.43 -15.67 6.87
C ILE A 224 -9.71 -16.44 8.16
N VAL A 225 -9.84 -15.72 9.28
CA VAL A 225 -9.85 -16.34 10.61
C VAL A 225 -10.99 -15.82 11.48
N ASN A 226 -11.65 -16.71 12.24
CA ASN A 226 -12.67 -16.39 13.24
C ASN A 226 -13.91 -15.62 12.70
N ASN A 227 -14.33 -15.87 11.45
CA ASN A 227 -15.56 -15.30 10.89
C ASN A 227 -16.71 -16.31 11.04
N GLY A 228 -17.46 -16.23 12.15
CA GLY A 228 -18.33 -17.33 12.62
C GLY A 228 -19.52 -17.70 11.73
N GLU A 229 -20.00 -16.79 10.89
CA GLU A 229 -21.12 -17.03 9.96
C GLU A 229 -20.67 -17.34 8.52
N LEU A 230 -19.36 -17.29 8.25
CA LEU A 230 -18.78 -17.28 6.90
C LEU A 230 -18.70 -18.69 6.27
N CYS A 231 -19.40 -18.87 5.15
CA CYS A 231 -19.36 -20.04 4.27
C CYS A 231 -18.62 -19.73 2.95
N TYR A 232 -18.53 -20.73 2.06
CA TYR A 232 -17.90 -20.70 0.74
C TYR A 232 -16.39 -20.37 0.74
N VAL A 233 -15.72 -20.48 1.89
CA VAL A 233 -14.27 -20.23 1.97
C VAL A 233 -13.47 -21.42 1.44
N ASN A 234 -13.97 -22.64 1.68
CA ASN A 234 -13.32 -23.88 1.28
C ASN A 234 -13.68 -24.32 -0.15
N THR A 235 -14.68 -23.67 -0.78
CA THR A 235 -15.04 -23.87 -2.18
C THR A 235 -14.17 -23.05 -3.15
N ILE A 236 -13.25 -22.22 -2.63
CA ILE A 236 -12.36 -21.36 -3.40
C ILE A 236 -10.94 -21.94 -3.42
N LEU A 237 -10.37 -22.10 -4.61
CA LEU A 237 -9.00 -22.54 -4.84
C LEU A 237 -8.03 -21.36 -4.66
N TRP A 238 -7.78 -20.99 -3.40
CA TRP A 238 -6.94 -19.83 -3.03
C TRP A 238 -5.52 -19.88 -3.61
N SER A 239 -4.93 -21.07 -3.71
CA SER A 239 -3.60 -21.26 -4.31
C SER A 239 -3.54 -20.97 -5.81
N GLN A 240 -4.68 -20.98 -6.52
CA GLN A 240 -4.75 -20.52 -7.91
C GLN A 240 -4.87 -18.99 -8.02
N LEU A 241 -5.31 -18.30 -6.96
CA LEU A 241 -5.41 -16.85 -6.92
C LEU A 241 -4.08 -16.21 -6.51
N CYS A 242 -3.31 -16.83 -5.63
CA CYS A 242 -1.98 -16.35 -5.24
C CYS A 242 -0.93 -16.59 -6.33
N ARG A 243 -0.19 -15.53 -6.70
CA ARG A 243 0.90 -15.62 -7.69
C ARG A 243 2.21 -16.16 -7.10
N GLU A 244 2.43 -15.98 -5.80
CA GLU A 244 3.57 -16.56 -5.07
C GLU A 244 3.24 -18.03 -4.73
N GLU A 245 4.08 -18.97 -5.18
CA GLU A 245 3.84 -20.42 -4.98
C GLU A 245 3.91 -20.83 -3.49
N ASP A 246 4.65 -20.08 -2.68
CA ASP A 246 4.79 -20.23 -1.23
C ASP A 246 3.89 -19.26 -0.42
N ALA A 247 2.88 -18.66 -1.06
CA ALA A 247 1.94 -17.76 -0.41
C ALA A 247 1.24 -18.43 0.79
N HIS A 248 1.43 -17.85 1.99
CA HIS A 248 0.90 -18.42 3.22
C HIS A 248 -0.62 -18.21 3.34
N ILE A 249 -1.39 -19.28 3.17
CA ILE A 249 -2.87 -19.28 3.24
C ILE A 249 -3.31 -19.88 4.58
N VAL A 250 -4.07 -19.11 5.38
CA VAL A 250 -4.60 -19.53 6.68
C VAL A 250 -6.11 -19.33 6.74
N ILE A 251 -6.85 -20.42 6.91
CA ILE A 251 -8.32 -20.46 6.95
C ILE A 251 -8.73 -21.26 8.20
N GLU A 252 -9.10 -20.58 9.28
CA GLU A 252 -9.28 -21.21 10.60
C GLU A 252 -10.43 -20.57 11.39
N GLY A 253 -11.20 -21.35 12.17
CA GLY A 253 -12.22 -20.82 13.07
C GLY A 253 -13.39 -20.08 12.41
N ASN A 254 -13.59 -20.24 11.10
CA ASN A 254 -14.78 -19.78 10.39
C ASN A 254 -15.95 -20.76 10.64
N ARG A 255 -17.09 -20.56 9.98
CA ARG A 255 -18.24 -21.48 10.14
C ARG A 255 -17.83 -22.91 9.76
N ASP A 256 -18.37 -23.89 10.51
CA ASP A 256 -18.22 -25.30 10.17
C ASP A 256 -18.84 -25.59 8.78
N PRO A 257 -18.09 -26.13 7.81
CA PRO A 257 -18.61 -26.48 6.48
C PRO A 257 -19.81 -27.42 6.52
N MET A 258 -19.92 -28.30 7.53
CA MET A 258 -21.09 -29.18 7.69
C MET A 258 -22.38 -28.43 8.06
N LEU A 259 -22.25 -27.22 8.60
CA LEU A 259 -23.38 -26.30 8.88
C LEU A 259 -23.66 -25.36 7.71
N CYS A 260 -22.80 -25.32 6.70
CA CYS A 260 -23.00 -24.57 5.47
C CYS A 260 -23.76 -25.43 4.45
N SER A 261 -24.84 -24.92 3.87
CA SER A 261 -25.54 -25.57 2.75
C SER A 261 -24.86 -25.27 1.41
N GLU A 262 -23.54 -25.48 1.34
CA GLU A 262 -22.71 -25.16 0.19
C GLU A 262 -23.07 -26.03 -1.02
N LYS A 263 -23.48 -25.38 -2.12
CA LYS A 263 -23.74 -26.02 -3.41
C LYS A 263 -23.24 -25.13 -4.53
N CYS A 264 -22.02 -25.36 -4.99
CA CYS A 264 -21.54 -24.81 -6.25
C CYS A 264 -22.38 -25.41 -7.38
N THR A 265 -23.37 -24.67 -7.89
CA THR A 265 -24.23 -25.18 -8.97
C THR A 265 -23.50 -25.19 -10.31
N ASP A 266 -24.05 -25.92 -11.27
CA ASP A 266 -23.70 -25.78 -12.69
C ASP A 266 -24.25 -24.43 -13.20
N ALA A 267 -23.54 -23.36 -12.87
CA ALA A 267 -23.84 -22.02 -13.36
C ALA A 267 -23.88 -22.02 -14.90
N THR A 268 -24.81 -21.28 -15.49
CA THR A 268 -25.26 -21.48 -16.88
C THR A 268 -24.27 -21.13 -18.01
N ASN A 269 -22.97 -21.02 -17.71
CA ASN A 269 -21.86 -20.84 -18.66
C ASN A 269 -20.58 -21.55 -18.18
N ASP A 270 -20.58 -22.88 -18.26
CA ASP A 270 -19.58 -23.79 -17.66
C ASP A 270 -18.13 -23.71 -18.21
N ALA A 271 -17.88 -22.98 -19.30
CA ALA A 271 -16.65 -23.08 -20.08
C ALA A 271 -15.35 -22.71 -19.31
N PHE A 272 -15.45 -21.92 -18.24
CA PHE A 272 -14.31 -21.44 -17.44
C PHE A 272 -14.51 -21.56 -15.93
N CYS A 273 -15.36 -22.49 -15.46
CA CYS A 273 -15.47 -22.75 -14.03
C CYS A 273 -14.36 -23.70 -13.56
N ALA A 274 -13.52 -23.22 -12.64
CA ALA A 274 -12.40 -23.97 -12.05
C ALA A 274 -12.88 -25.26 -11.38
N GLN A 275 -12.06 -26.32 -11.48
CA GLN A 275 -12.42 -27.65 -10.99
C GLN A 275 -11.69 -27.97 -9.67
N HIS A 276 -12.48 -28.26 -8.65
CA HIS A 276 -12.03 -28.73 -7.35
C HIS A 276 -11.95 -30.27 -7.36
N THR A 277 -10.81 -30.84 -6.98
CA THR A 277 -10.64 -32.29 -6.90
C THR A 277 -10.72 -32.74 -5.45
N ASN A 278 -11.89 -33.23 -5.03
CA ASN A 278 -12.14 -33.72 -3.67
C ASN A 278 -12.15 -35.25 -3.60
N SER A 279 -12.02 -35.79 -2.39
CA SER A 279 -12.18 -37.22 -2.09
C SER A 279 -13.57 -37.77 -2.42
N GLU A 280 -14.57 -36.90 -2.60
CA GLU A 280 -15.94 -37.24 -3.01
C GLU A 280 -16.14 -37.19 -4.55
N GLY A 281 -15.14 -36.73 -5.30
CA GLY A 281 -15.18 -36.57 -6.76
C GLY A 281 -14.83 -35.16 -7.23
N PRO A 282 -14.94 -34.89 -8.55
CA PRO A 282 -14.78 -33.55 -9.09
C PRO A 282 -16.02 -32.70 -8.77
N SER A 283 -15.80 -31.53 -8.17
CA SER A 283 -16.82 -30.50 -7.94
C SER A 283 -16.33 -29.15 -8.45
N LYS A 284 -17.20 -28.22 -8.83
CA LYS A 284 -16.78 -26.87 -9.25
C LYS A 284 -16.32 -26.05 -8.04
N ALA A 285 -15.29 -25.24 -8.22
CA ALA A 285 -14.92 -24.20 -7.26
C ALA A 285 -15.85 -22.99 -7.44
N CYS A 286 -16.29 -22.38 -6.34
CA CYS A 286 -17.24 -21.27 -6.36
C CYS A 286 -17.08 -20.29 -5.21
N TRP A 287 -17.48 -19.04 -5.50
CA TRP A 287 -17.54 -17.93 -4.55
C TRP A 287 -18.85 -17.92 -3.76
N ASN A 288 -19.94 -18.42 -4.37
CA ASN A 288 -21.21 -18.76 -3.76
C ASN A 288 -21.99 -19.71 -4.71
N GLY A 289 -23.25 -20.02 -4.41
CA GLY A 289 -24.04 -20.96 -5.22
C GLY A 289 -24.34 -20.53 -6.66
N GLU A 290 -24.15 -19.26 -7.02
CA GLU A 290 -24.41 -18.70 -8.36
C GLU A 290 -23.10 -18.39 -9.13
N ASN A 291 -22.05 -17.96 -8.42
CA ASN A 291 -20.80 -17.48 -9.01
C ASN A 291 -19.68 -18.52 -8.85
N CYS A 292 -19.29 -19.19 -9.94
CA CYS A 292 -18.11 -20.07 -9.94
C CYS A 292 -16.78 -19.26 -9.90
N GLN A 293 -15.69 -19.89 -9.48
CA GLN A 293 -14.35 -19.33 -9.63
C GLN A 293 -13.90 -19.49 -11.09
N LEU A 294 -13.40 -18.40 -11.69
CA LEU A 294 -12.98 -18.40 -13.09
C LEU A 294 -11.56 -18.93 -13.28
N GLU A 295 -11.39 -19.93 -14.14
CA GLU A 295 -10.10 -20.49 -14.58
C GLU A 295 -10.13 -20.71 -16.10
N CYS A 296 -9.09 -20.26 -16.80
CA CYS A 296 -8.97 -20.46 -18.24
C CYS A 296 -8.28 -21.78 -18.57
N SER A 297 -8.58 -22.34 -19.75
CA SER A 297 -7.98 -23.60 -20.22
C SER A 297 -6.46 -23.53 -20.34
N GLU A 298 -5.92 -22.35 -20.60
CA GLU A 298 -4.49 -22.03 -20.47
C GLU A 298 -4.19 -21.48 -19.08
N LYS A 299 -3.28 -22.15 -18.35
CA LYS A 299 -2.89 -21.77 -16.99
C LYS A 299 -2.44 -20.31 -16.92
N ASN A 300 -2.82 -19.66 -15.82
CA ASN A 300 -2.49 -18.27 -15.49
C ASN A 300 -3.06 -17.24 -16.49
N LEU A 301 -3.95 -17.59 -17.42
CA LEU A 301 -4.67 -16.61 -18.25
C LEU A 301 -5.97 -16.17 -17.57
N ALA A 302 -6.33 -14.90 -17.77
CA ALA A 302 -7.63 -14.39 -17.36
C ALA A 302 -8.70 -14.69 -18.43
N CYS A 303 -9.97 -14.71 -18.04
CA CYS A 303 -11.08 -15.03 -18.93
C CYS A 303 -11.86 -13.77 -19.38
N ASN A 304 -12.45 -13.82 -20.57
CA ASN A 304 -13.65 -13.04 -20.89
C ASN A 304 -14.88 -13.96 -20.86
N THR A 305 -15.85 -13.63 -20.00
CA THR A 305 -17.14 -14.33 -19.85
C THR A 305 -18.34 -13.46 -20.28
N THR A 306 -18.08 -12.28 -20.84
CA THR A 306 -19.09 -11.27 -21.23
C THR A 306 -19.59 -11.42 -22.67
N MET A 307 -18.88 -12.20 -23.49
CA MET A 307 -19.24 -12.46 -24.89
C MET A 307 -19.98 -13.79 -25.03
N GLU A 308 -20.80 -13.93 -26.09
CA GLU A 308 -21.53 -15.16 -26.42
C GLU A 308 -20.63 -16.39 -26.51
N THR A 309 -19.38 -16.20 -26.94
CA THR A 309 -18.31 -17.20 -26.88
C THR A 309 -17.22 -16.74 -25.91
N PRO A 310 -17.13 -17.34 -24.71
CA PRO A 310 -16.04 -17.08 -23.78
C PRO A 310 -14.67 -17.42 -24.38
N PHE A 311 -13.64 -16.62 -24.09
CA PHE A 311 -12.27 -16.85 -24.55
C PHE A 311 -11.20 -16.45 -23.51
N CYS A 312 -9.99 -17.00 -23.63
CA CYS A 312 -8.85 -16.60 -22.81
C CYS A 312 -8.24 -15.28 -23.28
N CYS A 313 -8.00 -14.36 -22.34
CA CYS A 313 -7.38 -13.08 -22.58
C CYS A 313 -5.89 -13.22 -22.93
N HIS A 314 -5.32 -12.19 -23.57
CA HIS A 314 -3.88 -12.15 -23.86
C HIS A 314 -3.03 -12.38 -22.59
N ARG A 315 -1.88 -13.07 -22.70
CA ARG A 315 -0.97 -13.40 -21.59
C ARG A 315 -0.49 -12.23 -20.71
N ARG A 316 -0.57 -11.00 -21.23
CA ARG A 316 -0.23 -9.76 -20.50
C ARG A 316 -1.39 -9.16 -19.71
N CYS A 317 -2.61 -9.64 -19.93
CA CYS A 317 -3.79 -9.30 -19.16
C CYS A 317 -3.82 -10.08 -17.83
N VAL A 318 -4.50 -9.49 -16.86
CA VAL A 318 -4.89 -10.07 -15.57
C VAL A 318 -6.23 -9.41 -15.18
N GLY A 319 -7.08 -10.09 -14.41
CA GLY A 319 -8.42 -9.59 -14.06
C GLY A 319 -9.45 -9.67 -15.19
N GLY A 320 -9.06 -10.05 -16.40
CA GLY A 320 -9.91 -10.18 -17.59
C GLY A 320 -9.61 -9.13 -18.66
N CYS A 321 -10.44 -9.12 -19.70
CA CYS A 321 -10.28 -8.29 -20.89
C CYS A 321 -11.62 -8.04 -21.58
N ILE A 322 -11.69 -7.02 -22.46
CA ILE A 322 -12.83 -6.76 -23.37
C ILE A 322 -12.64 -7.35 -24.78
N GLY A 323 -11.49 -7.99 -25.03
CA GLY A 323 -11.03 -8.42 -26.34
C GLY A 323 -9.72 -9.21 -26.22
N PRO A 324 -9.26 -9.86 -27.31
CA PRO A 324 -8.15 -10.81 -27.26
C PRO A 324 -6.74 -10.18 -27.29
N THR A 325 -6.61 -8.86 -27.43
CA THR A 325 -5.29 -8.21 -27.61
C THR A 325 -4.67 -7.75 -26.28
N ASP A 326 -3.36 -7.48 -26.29
CA ASP A 326 -2.63 -6.91 -25.15
C ASP A 326 -3.00 -5.46 -24.81
N ARG A 327 -3.88 -4.86 -25.61
CA ARG A 327 -4.50 -3.56 -25.33
C ARG A 327 -5.84 -3.69 -24.64
N ASP A 328 -6.53 -4.82 -24.76
CA ASP A 328 -7.93 -4.99 -24.33
C ASP A 328 -8.09 -5.45 -22.88
N CYS A 329 -7.00 -5.52 -22.13
CA CYS A 329 -7.00 -5.95 -20.73
C CYS A 329 -7.75 -4.96 -19.81
N TYR A 330 -8.45 -5.47 -18.79
CA TYR A 330 -8.96 -4.62 -17.70
C TYR A 330 -7.82 -4.08 -16.83
N ALA A 331 -6.76 -4.88 -16.66
CA ALA A 331 -5.52 -4.51 -16.00
C ALA A 331 -4.33 -5.30 -16.60
N CYS A 332 -3.13 -4.74 -16.48
CA CYS A 332 -1.89 -5.34 -16.97
C CYS A 332 -1.20 -6.13 -15.87
N ARG A 333 -0.60 -7.28 -16.24
CA ARG A 333 0.06 -8.19 -15.30
C ARG A 333 1.30 -7.53 -14.69
N GLU A 334 2.21 -7.11 -15.57
CA GLU A 334 3.38 -6.31 -15.22
C GLU A 334 3.01 -4.82 -15.33
N VAL A 335 3.23 -4.18 -16.49
CA VAL A 335 3.11 -2.73 -16.64
C VAL A 335 2.20 -2.29 -17.78
N ILE A 336 1.46 -1.19 -17.57
CA ILE A 336 0.74 -0.47 -18.63
C ILE A 336 1.56 0.72 -19.15
N TYR A 337 1.57 0.90 -20.47
CA TYR A 337 2.05 2.13 -21.12
C TYR A 337 1.19 2.46 -22.34
N GLN A 338 0.73 3.71 -22.45
CA GLN A 338 -0.10 4.20 -23.57
C GLN A 338 -1.31 3.30 -23.94
N GLY A 339 -1.93 2.66 -22.95
CA GLY A 339 -3.09 1.79 -23.14
C GLY A 339 -2.78 0.35 -23.61
N GLN A 340 -1.50 -0.03 -23.65
CA GLN A 340 -1.02 -1.37 -23.96
C GLN A 340 -0.31 -1.99 -22.74
N CYS A 341 -0.53 -3.27 -22.49
CA CYS A 341 0.20 -4.03 -21.48
C CYS A 341 1.54 -4.52 -22.05
N LEU A 342 2.62 -4.33 -21.31
CA LEU A 342 3.98 -4.72 -21.66
C LEU A 342 4.58 -5.59 -20.55
N ASP A 343 5.56 -6.42 -20.91
CA ASP A 343 6.25 -7.30 -19.95
C ASP A 343 7.26 -6.52 -19.08
N LYS A 344 7.80 -5.39 -19.59
CA LYS A 344 8.69 -4.43 -18.91
C LYS A 344 8.54 -3.04 -19.52
N CYS A 345 8.97 -2.00 -18.80
CA CYS A 345 8.98 -0.64 -19.35
C CYS A 345 10.02 -0.47 -20.49
N PRO A 346 9.67 0.28 -21.56
CA PRO A 346 10.63 0.68 -22.58
C PRO A 346 11.80 1.49 -22.01
N LYS A 347 12.97 1.45 -22.67
CA LYS A 347 14.17 2.20 -22.26
C LYS A 347 13.87 3.71 -22.15
N GLY A 348 14.33 4.34 -21.07
CA GLY A 348 14.08 5.75 -20.76
C GLY A 348 12.77 6.02 -20.02
N LEU A 349 12.02 4.97 -19.65
CA LEU A 349 10.84 5.04 -18.78
C LEU A 349 11.08 4.23 -17.52
N TYR A 350 10.35 4.58 -16.47
CA TYR A 350 10.50 4.04 -15.11
C TYR A 350 9.19 3.40 -14.67
N GLU A 351 9.31 2.23 -14.08
CA GLU A 351 8.20 1.49 -13.50
C GLU A 351 7.76 2.12 -12.17
N LEU A 352 6.51 2.56 -12.09
CA LEU A 352 5.89 3.06 -10.87
C LEU A 352 4.91 2.01 -10.32
N GLY A 353 5.18 1.54 -9.10
CA GLY A 353 4.27 0.72 -8.30
C GLY A 353 3.94 -0.66 -8.87
N HIS A 354 4.86 -1.28 -9.63
CA HIS A 354 4.66 -2.57 -10.33
C HIS A 354 3.38 -2.60 -11.16
N ARG A 355 3.16 -1.52 -11.93
CA ARG A 355 1.85 -1.25 -12.54
C ARG A 355 1.87 -0.41 -13.80
N ARG A 356 2.63 0.69 -13.86
CA ARG A 356 2.68 1.59 -15.03
C ARG A 356 4.07 2.15 -15.31
N CYS A 357 4.32 2.48 -16.57
CA CYS A 357 5.54 3.17 -16.99
C CYS A 357 5.31 4.68 -17.06
N ILE A 358 6.22 5.45 -16.45
CA ILE A 358 6.22 6.91 -16.45
C ILE A 358 7.59 7.44 -16.91
N ASN A 359 7.69 8.73 -17.24
CA ASN A 359 9.00 9.33 -17.56
C ASN A 359 9.70 9.87 -16.30
N GLN A 360 10.97 10.28 -16.44
CA GLN A 360 11.80 10.75 -15.32
C GLN A 360 11.20 11.97 -14.61
N GLU A 361 10.67 12.93 -15.38
CA GLU A 361 10.11 14.17 -14.85
C GLU A 361 8.78 13.91 -14.12
N GLU A 362 7.93 13.03 -14.63
CA GLU A 362 6.72 12.56 -13.96
C GLU A 362 7.05 11.83 -12.65
N CYS A 363 8.15 11.05 -12.60
CA CYS A 363 8.60 10.41 -11.37
C CYS A 363 9.04 11.45 -10.33
N ILE A 364 9.95 12.36 -10.70
CA ILE A 364 10.59 13.32 -9.78
C ILE A 364 9.61 14.45 -9.37
N SER A 365 8.61 14.77 -10.18
CA SER A 365 7.60 15.81 -9.87
C SER A 365 6.44 15.33 -8.98
N ARG A 366 6.32 14.03 -8.68
CA ARG A 366 5.26 13.52 -7.79
C ARG A 366 5.34 14.16 -6.40
N HIS A 367 4.18 14.34 -5.78
CA HIS A 367 4.10 14.86 -4.42
C HIS A 367 4.87 13.96 -3.44
N PRO A 368 5.68 14.53 -2.53
CA PRO A 368 6.34 13.77 -1.47
C PRO A 368 5.32 13.06 -0.57
N VAL A 369 5.71 11.90 -0.05
CA VAL A 369 4.91 11.09 0.87
C VAL A 369 5.54 11.16 2.25
N LYS A 370 4.74 11.37 3.30
CA LYS A 370 5.23 11.29 4.67
C LYS A 370 5.25 9.82 5.11
N ASP A 371 6.37 9.32 5.60
CA ASP A 371 6.47 7.99 6.19
C ASP A 371 5.65 7.94 7.50
N GLU A 372 4.78 6.94 7.64
CA GLU A 372 3.92 6.81 8.83
C GLU A 372 4.69 6.39 10.09
N VAL A 373 5.84 5.72 9.94
CA VAL A 373 6.63 5.17 11.04
C VAL A 373 7.69 6.16 11.49
N THR A 374 8.44 6.74 10.54
CA THR A 374 9.57 7.64 10.86
C THR A 374 9.16 9.11 10.87
N GLY A 375 8.07 9.46 10.18
CA GLY A 375 7.65 10.84 9.98
C GLY A 375 8.44 11.59 8.90
N ASP A 376 9.42 10.96 8.26
CA ASP A 376 10.25 11.56 7.22
C ASP A 376 9.44 11.92 5.97
N ILE A 377 9.88 12.94 5.24
CA ILE A 377 9.29 13.31 3.95
C ILE A 377 10.05 12.58 2.84
N LEU A 378 9.50 11.47 2.36
CA LEU A 378 10.05 10.67 1.27
C LEU A 378 9.73 11.32 -0.08
N ARG A 379 10.74 11.41 -0.95
CA ARG A 379 10.61 11.89 -2.34
C ARG A 379 10.86 10.75 -3.32
N TYR A 380 10.14 10.80 -4.43
CA TYR A 380 10.30 9.85 -5.53
C TYR A 380 11.63 10.07 -6.26
N LYS A 381 12.26 8.96 -6.61
CA LYS A 381 13.59 8.86 -7.21
C LYS A 381 13.51 8.00 -8.45
N ALA A 382 14.07 8.49 -9.56
CA ALA A 382 14.16 7.74 -10.81
C ALA A 382 15.48 6.97 -10.82
N LEU A 383 15.43 5.63 -10.83
CA LEU A 383 16.60 4.76 -10.79
C LEU A 383 16.86 4.14 -12.17
N ASP A 384 17.86 4.67 -12.87
CA ASP A 384 18.24 4.25 -14.22
C ASP A 384 18.65 2.76 -14.33
N ALA A 385 19.31 2.25 -13.29
CA ALA A 385 19.90 0.90 -13.31
C ALA A 385 18.83 -0.21 -13.35
N GLU A 386 17.71 0.00 -12.67
CA GLU A 386 16.57 -0.92 -12.64
C GLU A 386 15.44 -0.48 -13.59
N GLY A 387 15.40 0.79 -13.98
CA GLY A 387 14.25 1.39 -14.66
C GLY A 387 13.05 1.51 -13.72
N SER A 388 13.26 1.88 -12.45
CA SER A 388 12.21 1.94 -11.41
C SER A 388 12.03 3.36 -10.85
N CYS A 389 10.81 3.70 -10.45
CA CYS A 389 10.48 4.95 -9.76
C CYS A 389 10.08 4.65 -8.31
N VAL A 390 10.97 4.96 -7.36
CA VAL A 390 10.90 4.48 -5.98
C VAL A 390 10.90 5.61 -4.95
N LEU A 391 10.28 5.40 -3.79
CA LEU A 391 10.35 6.35 -2.66
C LEU A 391 11.63 6.16 -1.82
N LYS A 392 12.00 4.90 -1.57
CA LYS A 392 13.20 4.48 -0.83
C LYS A 392 14.13 3.76 -1.81
N CYS A 393 15.44 3.97 -1.69
CA CYS A 393 16.42 3.29 -2.55
C CYS A 393 16.42 1.76 -2.28
N PRO A 394 16.57 0.93 -3.33
CA PRO A 394 16.60 -0.52 -3.19
C PRO A 394 17.94 -1.02 -2.61
N THR A 395 18.01 -2.31 -2.30
CA THR A 395 19.21 -2.96 -1.75
C THR A 395 20.43 -2.72 -2.64
N GLY A 396 21.54 -2.23 -2.06
CA GLY A 396 22.75 -1.83 -2.78
C GLY A 396 22.83 -0.33 -3.10
N TYR A 397 21.76 0.43 -2.85
CA TYR A 397 21.70 1.87 -3.06
C TYR A 397 21.34 2.64 -1.78
N GLU A 398 21.85 3.85 -1.66
CA GLU A 398 21.51 4.83 -0.62
C GLU A 398 21.09 6.16 -1.27
N GLU A 399 20.44 7.04 -0.49
CA GLU A 399 20.06 8.37 -0.99
C GLU A 399 21.30 9.26 -1.16
N ASP A 400 21.39 10.03 -2.25
CA ASP A 400 22.51 10.96 -2.46
C ASP A 400 22.52 12.01 -1.33
N PRO A 401 23.61 12.16 -0.55
CA PRO A 401 23.65 13.13 0.56
C PRO A 401 23.39 14.58 0.16
N ASN A 402 23.46 14.90 -1.14
CA ASN A 402 23.23 16.23 -1.69
C ASN A 402 21.89 16.36 -2.44
N ASP A 403 21.21 15.24 -2.74
CA ASP A 403 19.97 15.21 -3.52
C ASP A 403 19.07 14.03 -3.12
N ASP A 404 18.07 14.31 -2.29
CA ASP A 404 17.09 13.32 -1.79
C ASP A 404 16.11 12.78 -2.85
N ARG A 405 16.26 13.20 -4.11
CA ARG A 405 15.56 12.68 -5.29
C ARG A 405 16.40 11.66 -6.08
N LYS A 406 17.60 11.33 -5.60
CA LYS A 406 18.53 10.45 -6.29
C LYS A 406 19.00 9.31 -5.40
N CYS A 407 19.18 8.14 -6.01
CA CYS A 407 19.87 7.00 -5.40
C CYS A 407 21.29 6.90 -5.97
N VAL A 408 22.26 6.63 -5.10
CA VAL A 408 23.65 6.33 -5.46
C VAL A 408 24.02 4.93 -4.99
N LEU A 409 24.93 4.26 -5.70
CA LEU A 409 25.42 2.95 -5.29
C LEU A 409 26.22 3.10 -3.99
N CYS A 410 25.94 2.27 -2.99
CA CYS A 410 26.64 2.31 -1.71
C CYS A 410 28.15 2.09 -1.90
N GLN A 411 28.98 2.89 -1.21
CA GLN A 411 30.44 2.71 -1.23
C GLN A 411 30.86 1.57 -0.29
N GLY A 412 30.53 0.33 -0.69
CA GLY A 412 30.69 -0.88 0.12
C GLY A 412 29.35 -1.38 0.66
N VAL A 413 29.24 -1.58 1.98
CA VAL A 413 28.00 -2.02 2.62
C VAL A 413 27.10 -0.81 2.87
N CYS A 414 25.85 -0.86 2.40
CA CYS A 414 24.85 0.18 2.68
C CYS A 414 24.59 0.29 4.19
N LEU A 415 24.84 1.46 4.77
CA LEU A 415 24.70 1.66 6.22
C LEU A 415 23.23 1.90 6.60
N LYS A 416 22.60 0.93 7.28
CA LYS A 416 21.23 1.08 7.77
C LYS A 416 21.19 2.09 8.92
N LYS A 417 20.36 3.13 8.76
CA LYS A 417 20.06 4.13 9.80
C LYS A 417 18.79 3.72 10.58
N CYS A 418 18.79 3.87 11.89
CA CYS A 418 17.63 3.60 12.76
C CYS A 418 17.52 4.67 13.84
N PHE A 419 16.34 4.89 14.39
CA PHE A 419 16.14 5.88 15.45
C PHE A 419 16.63 5.34 16.81
N GLY A 420 17.22 6.24 17.59
CA GLY A 420 17.60 6.00 18.97
C GLY A 420 16.39 5.86 19.91
N GLY A 421 16.65 5.35 21.10
CA GLY A 421 15.65 5.11 22.12
C GLY A 421 16.15 4.17 23.22
N ASP A 422 15.20 3.69 24.02
CA ASP A 422 15.48 2.83 25.16
C ASP A 422 15.53 1.35 24.77
N VAL A 423 16.47 0.62 25.35
CA VAL A 423 16.59 -0.84 25.25
C VAL A 423 16.46 -1.43 26.66
N ARG A 424 15.25 -1.89 27.00
CA ARG A 424 14.91 -2.48 28.30
C ARG A 424 14.56 -3.98 28.20
N SER A 425 14.34 -4.46 26.98
CA SER A 425 13.94 -5.82 26.64
C SER A 425 14.57 -6.30 25.33
N LEU A 426 14.54 -7.61 25.08
CA LEU A 426 14.95 -8.18 23.78
C LEU A 426 14.04 -7.75 22.63
N ALA A 427 12.78 -7.39 22.90
CA ALA A 427 11.85 -6.94 21.87
C ALA A 427 12.21 -5.54 21.36
N GLU A 428 12.55 -4.62 22.26
CA GLU A 428 13.06 -3.29 21.90
C GLU A 428 14.45 -3.41 21.24
N ALA A 429 15.34 -4.26 21.75
CA ALA A 429 16.63 -4.51 21.13
C ALA A 429 16.51 -4.97 19.66
N ALA A 430 15.52 -5.83 19.35
CA ALA A 430 15.33 -6.40 18.01
C ALA A 430 15.10 -5.35 16.91
N GLN A 431 14.61 -4.14 17.24
CA GLN A 431 14.43 -3.06 16.26
C GLN A 431 15.75 -2.58 15.64
N PHE A 432 16.86 -2.76 16.36
CA PHE A 432 18.21 -2.40 15.93
C PHE A 432 18.90 -3.50 15.09
N LYS A 433 18.28 -4.65 14.86
CA LYS A 433 18.89 -5.74 14.08
C LYS A 433 19.33 -5.26 12.69
N GLY A 434 20.61 -5.49 12.36
CA GLY A 434 21.24 -5.02 11.12
C GLY A 434 21.46 -3.51 11.03
N CYS A 435 21.30 -2.76 12.12
CA CYS A 435 21.48 -1.31 12.13
C CYS A 435 22.96 -0.91 12.23
N ASN A 436 23.39 0.09 11.47
CA ASN A 436 24.76 0.58 11.50
C ASN A 436 24.90 1.99 12.11
N ILE A 437 23.88 2.83 11.98
CA ILE A 437 23.87 4.20 12.52
C ILE A 437 22.61 4.43 13.33
N VAL A 438 22.77 4.78 14.61
CA VAL A 438 21.68 5.17 15.51
C VAL A 438 21.53 6.69 15.52
N LEU A 439 20.40 7.17 15.00
CA LEU A 439 19.98 8.56 14.95
C LEU A 439 19.24 8.93 16.25
N GLY A 440 19.96 9.52 17.20
CA GLY A 440 19.43 9.84 18.53
C GLY A 440 20.24 9.18 19.65
N PRO A 441 19.74 9.25 20.90
CA PRO A 441 20.38 8.61 22.06
C PRO A 441 20.14 7.10 22.07
N LEU A 442 21.02 6.34 22.72
CA LEU A 442 20.82 4.91 22.98
C LEU A 442 20.99 4.67 24.49
N ASP A 443 19.89 4.38 25.19
CA ASP A 443 19.88 4.10 26.64
C ASP A 443 19.56 2.63 26.89
N ILE A 444 20.53 1.87 27.40
CA ILE A 444 20.42 0.44 27.64
C ILE A 444 20.26 0.19 29.13
N MET A 445 19.11 -0.39 29.52
CA MET A 445 18.75 -0.67 30.91
C MET A 445 18.06 -2.02 31.03
N MET A 446 18.84 -3.11 31.12
CA MET A 446 18.34 -4.48 31.08
C MET A 446 18.69 -5.31 32.32
N GLN A 447 17.66 -5.70 33.07
CA GLN A 447 17.80 -6.54 34.26
C GLN A 447 18.34 -7.96 33.95
N ARG A 448 17.94 -8.53 32.80
CA ARG A 448 18.32 -9.88 32.37
C ARG A 448 19.05 -9.85 31.04
N ASN A 449 20.25 -10.44 31.01
CA ASN A 449 20.98 -10.70 29.79
C ASN A 449 20.63 -12.11 29.27
N VAL A 450 20.49 -12.26 27.95
CA VAL A 450 20.32 -13.57 27.30
C VAL A 450 21.48 -13.73 26.34
N ALA A 451 22.39 -14.64 26.68
CA ALA A 451 23.67 -14.81 25.99
C ALA A 451 23.49 -14.90 24.45
N GLY A 452 24.29 -14.12 23.72
CA GLY A 452 24.30 -14.04 22.25
C GLY A 452 23.23 -13.13 21.62
N LYS A 453 21.97 -13.15 22.10
CA LYS A 453 20.86 -12.44 21.41
C LYS A 453 21.04 -10.91 21.33
N LEU A 454 21.64 -10.27 22.33
CA LEU A 454 21.91 -8.83 22.25
C LEU A 454 23.00 -8.49 21.23
N GLU A 455 23.95 -9.40 20.99
CA GLU A 455 24.99 -9.21 19.97
C GLU A 455 24.43 -9.39 18.55
N GLU A 456 23.43 -10.26 18.36
CA GLU A 456 22.68 -10.40 17.11
C GLU A 456 21.91 -9.11 16.74
N TYR A 457 21.46 -8.35 17.74
CA TYR A 457 20.63 -7.16 17.55
C TYR A 457 21.41 -5.84 17.55
N LEU A 458 22.42 -5.70 18.40
CA LEU A 458 23.19 -4.45 18.57
C LEU A 458 24.59 -4.53 17.94
N GLY A 459 25.04 -5.71 17.53
CA GLY A 459 26.43 -5.96 17.13
C GLY A 459 26.87 -5.23 15.85
N ASP A 460 25.92 -4.87 14.97
CA ASP A 460 26.19 -4.18 13.71
C ASP A 460 26.30 -2.65 13.82
N ILE A 461 25.95 -2.09 14.99
CA ILE A 461 25.95 -0.64 15.23
C ILE A 461 27.39 -0.14 15.22
N ARG A 462 27.70 0.77 14.28
CA ARG A 462 29.01 1.41 14.11
C ARG A 462 29.03 2.85 14.63
N GLU A 463 27.91 3.55 14.55
CA GLU A 463 27.81 4.97 14.91
C GLU A 463 26.55 5.25 15.77
N ILE A 464 26.70 6.11 16.78
CA ILE A 464 25.60 6.71 17.55
C ILE A 464 25.74 8.23 17.46
N THR A 465 24.69 8.93 17.03
CA THR A 465 24.80 10.39 16.78
C THR A 465 24.67 11.23 18.04
N HIS A 466 24.00 10.76 19.09
CA HIS A 466 23.89 11.48 20.36
C HIS A 466 24.80 10.81 21.41
N TYR A 467 24.26 10.39 22.56
CA TYR A 467 25.00 9.69 23.61
C TYR A 467 24.65 8.19 23.70
N LEU A 468 25.58 7.41 24.25
CA LEU A 468 25.35 6.05 24.72
C LEU A 468 25.27 6.04 26.25
N LYS A 469 24.21 5.45 26.80
CA LYS A 469 24.04 5.22 28.22
C LYS A 469 23.82 3.73 28.48
N VAL A 470 24.49 3.18 29.48
CA VAL A 470 24.32 1.78 29.93
C VAL A 470 24.19 1.79 31.44
N SER A 471 22.98 1.55 31.94
CA SER A 471 22.68 1.70 33.36
C SER A 471 21.86 0.54 33.93
N PHE A 472 21.99 0.31 35.25
CA PHE A 472 21.20 -0.68 36.01
C PHE A 472 21.08 -2.05 35.33
N SER A 473 22.16 -2.51 34.69
CA SER A 473 22.19 -3.75 33.92
C SER A 473 23.10 -4.80 34.60
N PRO A 474 22.69 -5.37 35.74
CA PRO A 474 23.56 -6.22 36.57
C PRO A 474 24.03 -7.48 35.83
N SER A 475 23.22 -7.99 34.88
CA SER A 475 23.55 -9.16 34.07
C SER A 475 24.62 -8.93 32.97
N PHE A 476 25.16 -7.71 32.82
CA PHE A 476 26.16 -7.40 31.80
C PHE A 476 27.58 -7.60 32.34
N VAL A 477 28.36 -8.46 31.68
CA VAL A 477 29.78 -8.71 32.00
C VAL A 477 30.71 -7.88 31.10
N SER A 478 30.26 -7.55 29.89
CA SER A 478 30.98 -6.69 28.93
C SER A 478 30.02 -5.82 28.12
N LEU A 479 30.54 -4.77 27.46
CA LEU A 479 29.80 -3.96 26.49
C LEU A 479 29.92 -4.49 25.04
N ASN A 480 30.44 -5.72 24.86
CA ASN A 480 30.74 -6.29 23.55
C ASN A 480 29.50 -6.66 22.71
N MET A 481 28.27 -6.49 23.24
CA MET A 481 27.07 -6.51 22.40
C MET A 481 27.07 -5.38 21.36
N LEU A 482 27.86 -4.32 21.56
CA LEU A 482 28.13 -3.24 20.62
C LEU A 482 29.52 -3.40 19.96
N LYS A 483 29.88 -4.61 19.52
CA LYS A 483 31.23 -4.96 19.02
C LYS A 483 31.73 -4.10 17.86
N ASN A 484 30.85 -3.65 16.95
CA ASN A 484 31.23 -2.82 15.81
C ASN A 484 31.18 -1.31 16.09
N LEU A 485 30.86 -0.86 17.31
CA LEU A 485 30.76 0.56 17.63
C LEU A 485 32.12 1.25 17.51
N ARG A 486 32.20 2.27 16.66
CA ARG A 486 33.43 3.05 16.40
C ARG A 486 33.24 4.56 16.56
N ILE A 487 32.02 5.10 16.46
CA ILE A 487 31.80 6.56 16.58
C ILE A 487 30.65 6.85 17.55
N ILE A 488 30.88 7.77 18.49
CA ILE A 488 29.82 8.46 19.24
C ILE A 488 29.99 9.96 18.99
N ARG A 489 29.02 10.60 18.33
CA ARG A 489 29.16 12.01 17.92
C ARG A 489 28.88 13.00 19.05
N GLY A 490 27.98 12.69 19.98
CA GLY A 490 27.61 13.59 21.07
C GLY A 490 26.94 14.88 20.58
N GLN A 491 26.06 14.79 19.58
CA GLN A 491 25.23 15.93 19.12
C GLN A 491 24.29 16.44 20.23
N GLU A 492 23.72 15.50 21.00
CA GLU A 492 23.12 15.72 22.31
C GLU A 492 23.90 14.89 23.34
N LEU A 493 23.94 15.36 24.60
CA LEU A 493 24.73 14.77 25.68
C LEU A 493 23.85 14.44 26.87
N TRP A 494 24.07 13.29 27.50
CA TRP A 494 23.43 12.93 28.76
C TRP A 494 23.82 13.95 29.84
N ASN A 495 22.82 14.49 30.55
CA ASN A 495 22.98 15.59 31.53
C ASN A 495 23.81 16.77 30.99
N ASP A 496 23.66 17.10 29.70
CA ASP A 496 24.38 18.16 28.97
C ASP A 496 25.93 18.02 28.97
N LYS A 497 26.44 16.83 29.34
CA LYS A 497 27.87 16.63 29.63
C LYS A 497 28.47 15.37 29.03
N TYR A 498 27.76 14.24 29.04
CA TYR A 498 28.34 12.93 28.77
C TYR A 498 27.87 12.34 27.44
N ALA A 499 28.83 11.92 26.61
CA ALA A 499 28.56 11.13 25.41
C ALA A 499 28.58 9.62 25.69
N LEU A 500 29.26 9.21 26.77
CA LEU A 500 29.20 7.85 27.30
C LEU A 500 28.97 7.89 28.82
N SER A 501 27.87 7.29 29.29
CA SER A 501 27.56 7.15 30.72
C SER A 501 27.30 5.70 31.06
N VAL A 502 28.09 5.13 31.98
CA VAL A 502 28.02 3.72 32.37
C VAL A 502 27.92 3.64 33.89
N PHE A 503 26.78 3.28 34.44
CA PHE A 503 26.61 3.27 35.90
C PHE A 503 25.66 2.21 36.48
N GLU A 504 25.93 1.77 37.72
CA GLU A 504 25.14 0.76 38.43
C GLU A 504 25.06 -0.59 37.70
N ASN A 505 26.17 -1.01 37.07
CA ASN A 505 26.27 -2.32 36.40
C ASN A 505 27.13 -3.27 37.24
N GLU A 506 26.46 -4.07 38.08
CA GLU A 506 27.10 -4.86 39.15
C GLU A 506 28.20 -5.80 38.65
N HIS A 507 27.93 -6.63 37.64
CA HIS A 507 28.89 -7.64 37.14
C HIS A 507 29.74 -7.19 35.95
N LEU A 508 29.67 -5.90 35.57
CA LEU A 508 30.43 -5.37 34.44
C LEU A 508 31.92 -5.35 34.78
N SER A 509 32.72 -6.10 34.02
CA SER A 509 34.17 -6.25 34.26
C SER A 509 35.04 -5.87 33.06
N LYS A 510 34.44 -5.81 31.87
CA LYS A 510 35.09 -5.43 30.61
C LYS A 510 34.22 -4.42 29.88
N LEU A 511 34.81 -3.66 28.95
CA LEU A 511 34.06 -2.78 28.05
C LEU A 511 33.98 -3.45 26.68
N TRP A 512 34.72 -2.96 25.70
CA TRP A 512 34.86 -3.57 24.37
C TRP A 512 36.22 -4.27 24.23
N ASN A 513 36.30 -5.28 23.35
CA ASN A 513 37.56 -5.94 23.03
C ASN A 513 38.08 -5.45 21.66
N PHE A 514 38.67 -4.26 21.62
CA PHE A 514 39.21 -3.69 20.37
C PHE A 514 40.51 -4.41 19.96
N THR A 515 40.45 -5.21 18.91
CA THR A 515 41.59 -5.99 18.40
C THR A 515 42.67 -5.08 17.81
N ALA A 516 43.94 -5.45 17.95
CA ALA A 516 45.06 -4.67 17.41
C ALA A 516 45.03 -4.66 15.87
N GLY A 517 44.73 -3.49 15.28
CA GLY A 517 44.63 -3.28 13.83
C GLY A 517 43.25 -2.83 13.35
N GLU A 518 42.21 -2.91 14.19
CA GLU A 518 40.89 -2.36 13.88
C GLU A 518 40.82 -0.84 14.10
N GLU A 519 39.85 -0.19 13.47
CA GLU A 519 39.43 1.16 13.87
C GLU A 519 39.12 1.16 15.38
N LYS A 520 39.50 2.25 16.05
CA LYS A 520 39.26 2.46 17.48
C LYS A 520 37.97 3.25 17.69
N LEU A 521 37.36 3.12 18.87
CA LEU A 521 36.27 4.02 19.27
C LEU A 521 36.75 5.47 19.21
N HIS A 522 35.92 6.35 18.68
CA HIS A 522 36.12 7.79 18.62
C HIS A 522 34.90 8.52 19.19
N ILE A 523 35.14 9.56 19.97
CA ILE A 523 34.10 10.35 20.64
C ILE A 523 34.32 11.82 20.28
N GLU A 524 33.46 12.37 19.42
CA GLU A 524 33.65 13.69 18.80
C GLU A 524 33.39 14.82 19.80
N ASN A 525 32.34 14.70 20.61
CA ASN A 525 31.94 15.65 21.64
C ASN A 525 31.51 14.94 22.94
N GLY A 526 31.55 15.63 24.07
CA GLY A 526 31.13 15.11 25.39
C GLY A 526 32.22 14.44 26.23
N LYS A 527 31.88 14.16 27.50
CA LYS A 527 32.72 13.45 28.49
C LYS A 527 32.29 11.99 28.67
N LEU A 528 33.07 11.23 29.45
CA LEU A 528 32.71 9.90 29.93
C LEU A 528 32.37 9.94 31.43
N GLN A 529 31.50 9.04 31.89
CA GLN A 529 31.13 8.85 33.29
C GLN A 529 31.10 7.35 33.63
N PHE A 530 31.75 6.93 34.73
CA PHE A 530 31.72 5.54 35.21
C PHE A 530 31.49 5.43 36.73
N HIS A 531 30.24 5.28 37.15
CA HIS A 531 29.84 5.26 38.57
C HIS A 531 29.27 3.90 39.02
N ASN A 532 29.64 3.43 40.21
CA ASN A 532 29.11 2.19 40.81
C ASN A 532 29.13 0.97 39.86
N ASN A 533 30.26 0.73 39.16
CA ASN A 533 30.51 -0.51 38.42
C ASN A 533 31.60 -1.31 39.16
N PRO A 534 31.28 -2.07 40.22
CA PRO A 534 32.28 -2.54 41.20
C PRO A 534 33.29 -3.55 40.64
N ASN A 535 32.94 -4.29 39.59
CA ASN A 535 33.83 -5.27 38.96
C ASN A 535 34.66 -4.70 37.80
N LEU A 536 34.48 -3.42 37.43
CA LEU A 536 35.13 -2.81 36.27
C LEU A 536 36.45 -2.14 36.67
N CYS A 537 37.58 -2.68 36.22
CA CYS A 537 38.87 -2.12 36.58
C CYS A 537 39.11 -0.71 36.04
N TYR A 538 39.64 0.16 36.89
CA TYR A 538 40.08 1.51 36.52
C TYR A 538 41.02 1.52 35.31
N ARG A 539 41.93 0.54 35.22
CA ARG A 539 42.83 0.34 34.06
C ARG A 539 42.06 0.22 32.74
N THR A 540 40.94 -0.51 32.71
CA THR A 540 40.10 -0.68 31.51
C THR A 540 39.48 0.66 31.06
N ILE A 541 39.20 1.56 32.01
CA ILE A 541 38.68 2.91 31.73
C ILE A 541 39.79 3.82 31.18
N VAL A 542 41.01 3.73 31.72
CA VAL A 542 42.19 4.44 31.21
C VAL A 542 42.49 4.01 29.76
N GLU A 543 42.55 2.70 29.52
CA GLU A 543 42.78 2.12 28.18
C GLU A 543 41.70 2.59 27.18
N LEU A 544 40.42 2.67 27.58
CA LEU A 544 39.36 3.24 26.74
C LEU A 544 39.64 4.71 26.37
N VAL A 545 40.10 5.54 27.30
CA VAL A 545 40.32 6.97 27.05
C VAL A 545 41.54 7.20 26.16
N GLU A 546 42.59 6.40 26.31
CA GLU A 546 43.73 6.38 25.38
C GLU A 546 43.34 5.92 23.96
N ILE A 547 42.35 5.04 23.86
CA ILE A 547 41.74 4.59 22.60
C ILE A 547 40.86 5.69 21.98
N ALA A 548 40.02 6.36 22.78
CA ALA A 548 39.01 7.33 22.34
C ALA A 548 39.57 8.62 21.71
N LYS A 549 40.82 8.98 22.04
CA LYS A 549 41.60 10.12 21.52
C LYS A 549 40.80 11.39 21.17
N SER A 550 40.10 11.95 22.15
CA SER A 550 39.66 13.34 22.11
C SER A 550 40.50 14.18 23.08
N TRP A 551 41.12 15.24 22.57
CA TRP A 551 42.06 16.11 23.30
C TRP A 551 41.40 16.94 24.43
N LYS A 552 40.11 16.73 24.70
CA LYS A 552 39.31 17.42 25.73
C LYS A 552 38.87 16.54 26.90
N LEU A 553 39.14 15.22 26.86
CA LEU A 553 38.74 14.28 27.91
C LEU A 553 39.69 14.36 29.13
N LYS A 554 39.27 15.08 30.19
CA LYS A 554 39.91 15.00 31.51
C LYS A 554 39.36 13.80 32.27
N LEU A 555 40.25 12.87 32.66
CA LEU A 555 39.90 11.61 33.33
C LEU A 555 39.38 11.76 34.77
N ASN A 556 39.54 12.94 35.38
CA ASN A 556 39.37 13.13 36.82
C ASN A 556 38.00 13.68 37.26
N ASP A 557 37.10 14.00 36.32
CA ASP A 557 35.93 14.82 36.64
C ASP A 557 34.69 14.04 37.11
N ASP A 558 34.54 12.74 36.82
CA ASP A 558 33.35 11.94 37.21
C ASP A 558 33.59 10.40 37.24
N LEU A 559 34.33 9.95 38.25
CA LEU A 559 34.58 8.54 38.56
C LEU A 559 34.34 8.29 40.06
N SER A 560 33.46 7.36 40.41
CA SER A 560 33.17 7.02 41.82
C SER A 560 34.17 6.01 42.38
N ASP A 561 34.53 6.12 43.66
CA ASP A 561 35.49 5.20 44.30
C ASP A 561 35.05 3.73 44.29
N ARG A 562 33.75 3.44 44.30
CA ARG A 562 33.21 2.08 44.12
C ARG A 562 33.53 1.46 42.76
N THR A 563 33.83 2.26 41.73
CA THR A 563 34.31 1.77 40.42
C THR A 563 35.80 1.44 40.45
N ARG A 564 36.55 1.80 41.50
CA ARG A 564 38.00 1.56 41.59
C ARG A 564 38.38 0.36 42.46
N SER A 565 37.49 -0.10 43.34
CA SER A 565 37.85 -0.82 44.57
C SER A 565 38.31 -2.28 44.43
N PHE A 566 38.23 -2.92 43.25
CA PHE A 566 38.38 -4.38 43.14
C PHE A 566 39.62 -4.88 42.38
N CYS A 567 40.47 -3.98 41.85
CA CYS A 567 41.55 -4.38 40.94
C CYS A 567 42.98 -4.17 41.46
N ASP A 568 43.14 -3.64 42.68
CA ASP A 568 44.44 -3.55 43.36
C ASP A 568 44.73 -4.85 44.13
N GLY A 569 45.21 -5.85 43.40
CA GLY A 569 45.71 -7.11 43.94
C GLY A 569 47.20 -7.31 43.63
N ILE A 570 48.02 -7.45 44.68
CA ILE A 570 49.44 -7.83 44.66
C ILE A 570 50.43 -6.68 44.32
N HIS A 571 50.78 -5.87 45.33
CA HIS A 571 52.15 -5.83 45.90
C HIS A 571 52.26 -4.85 47.08
N SER A 572 52.25 -5.39 48.32
CA SER A 572 52.74 -4.71 49.52
C SER A 572 53.42 -5.70 50.46
N THR A 573 54.47 -6.35 49.96
CA THR A 573 55.45 -7.06 50.79
C THR A 573 56.32 -6.06 51.56
N GLN A 574 56.30 -6.17 52.90
CA GLN A 574 57.33 -5.73 53.85
C GLN A 574 57.81 -4.27 53.80
N ALA A 575 57.39 -3.47 54.80
CA ALA A 575 58.27 -2.89 55.84
C ALA A 575 57.46 -1.93 56.73
#